data_AF-A0A521M4V3-F1
#
_entry.id   AF-A0A521M4V3-F1
#
_cell.length_a   1.000
_cell.length_b   1.000
_cell.length_c   1.000
_cell.angle_alpha   90.00
_cell.angle_beta   90.00
_cell.angle_gamma   90.00
#
_symmetry.space_group_name_H-M   'P 1'
#
loop_
_entity.id
_entity.type
_entity.pdbx_description
1 polymer ?
#
loop_
_entity_poly.entity_id
_entity_poly.type
_entity_poly.pdbx_seq_one_letter_code
_entity_poly.pdbx_strand_id
1 'polypeptide(L)'
;MENTYYLIVEQQAGGQCLRTIDEYASADRLVADAADYESGEFPGRWVGALKLSFDTSGRLIAALPLADVAAGVHAELASRSEWRRRQAALERWPAR
;
A
#
# COMPACT_ATOMS: atom_id res chain seq x y z
N MET A 1 -24.60 6.82 -7.49
CA MET A 1 -23.45 7.08 -6.62
C MET A 1 -22.34 6.17 -7.11
N GLU A 2 -21.18 6.72 -7.48
CA GLU A 2 -20.05 5.96 -8.02
C GLU A 2 -19.17 5.51 -6.85
N ASN A 3 -18.82 4.22 -6.81
CA ASN A 3 -17.94 3.68 -5.78
C ASN A 3 -16.51 3.61 -6.32
N THR A 4 -15.56 4.15 -5.56
CA THR A 4 -14.14 4.16 -5.91
C THR A 4 -13.36 3.29 -4.94
N TYR A 5 -12.50 2.46 -5.48
CA TYR A 5 -11.57 1.61 -4.74
C TYR A 5 -10.16 1.73 -5.29
N TYR A 6 -9.19 1.24 -4.52
CA TYR A 6 -7.78 1.20 -4.92
C TYR A 6 -7.28 -0.25 -4.94
N LEU A 7 -6.23 -0.54 -5.71
CA LEU A 7 -5.64 -1.88 -5.82
C LEU A 7 -4.12 -1.79 -5.97
N ILE A 8 -3.37 -2.58 -5.20
CA ILE A 8 -1.93 -2.80 -5.41
C ILE A 8 -1.75 -3.81 -6.55
N VAL A 9 -0.84 -3.51 -7.47
CA VAL A 9 -0.45 -4.41 -8.55
C VAL A 9 0.88 -5.05 -8.20
N GLU A 10 0.90 -6.37 -8.09
CA GLU A 10 2.10 -7.15 -7.81
C GLU A 10 2.69 -7.78 -9.08
N GLN A 11 4.02 -7.89 -9.11
CA GLN A 11 4.72 -8.77 -10.04
C GLN A 11 4.54 -10.22 -9.58
N GLN A 12 3.80 -11.01 -10.36
CA GLN A 12 3.61 -12.42 -10.04
C GLN A 12 4.95 -13.18 -10.06
N ALA A 13 5.24 -13.90 -8.98
CA ALA A 13 6.14 -15.04 -9.03
C ALA A 13 5.32 -16.28 -9.42
N GLY A 14 5.54 -16.82 -10.63
CA GLY A 14 4.99 -18.13 -11.02
C GLY A 14 3.49 -18.17 -11.36
N GLY A 15 2.86 -17.05 -11.75
CA GLY A 15 1.53 -17.09 -12.36
C GLY A 15 0.33 -17.01 -11.39
N GLN A 16 0.57 -16.90 -10.08
CA GLN A 16 -0.51 -16.85 -9.08
C GLN A 16 -0.73 -15.44 -8.52
N CYS A 17 -1.99 -15.03 -8.52
CA CYS A 17 -2.46 -13.76 -7.93
C CYS A 17 -2.38 -13.88 -6.41
N LEU A 18 -1.44 -13.16 -5.78
CA LEU A 18 -1.29 -13.12 -4.34
C LEU A 18 -2.27 -12.09 -3.79
N ARG A 19 -3.52 -12.53 -3.65
CA ARG A 19 -4.59 -11.88 -2.88
C ARG A 19 -5.36 -10.79 -3.63
N THR A 20 -6.67 -10.99 -3.72
CA THR A 20 -7.62 -9.89 -3.82
C THR A 20 -7.58 -9.19 -2.47
N ILE A 21 -6.65 -8.24 -2.29
CA ILE A 21 -6.62 -7.45 -1.06
C ILE A 21 -7.82 -6.51 -1.14
N ASP A 22 -8.70 -6.65 -0.16
CA ASP A 22 -9.97 -5.96 0.01
C ASP A 22 -9.98 -4.55 -0.56
N GLU A 23 -11.07 -4.23 -1.25
CA GLU A 23 -11.57 -2.88 -1.53
C GLU A 23 -11.00 -1.82 -0.57
N TYR A 24 -9.90 -1.16 -0.93
CA TYR A 24 -9.35 -0.11 -0.09
C TYR A 24 -10.28 1.11 -0.17
N ALA A 25 -10.90 1.45 0.96
CA ALA A 25 -11.75 2.63 1.06
C ALA A 25 -10.97 3.96 0.97
N SER A 26 -9.64 3.93 1.10
CA SER A 26 -8.78 5.12 1.00
C SER A 26 -7.42 4.81 0.37
N ALA A 27 -6.83 5.83 -0.26
CA ALA A 27 -5.48 5.77 -0.83
C ALA A 27 -4.39 5.65 0.25
N ASP A 28 -4.64 6.12 1.48
CA ASP A 28 -3.66 6.03 2.57
C ASP A 28 -3.36 4.58 2.97
N ARG A 29 -4.39 3.74 3.02
CA ARG A 29 -4.22 2.32 3.34
C ARG A 29 -3.49 1.57 2.23
N LEU A 30 -3.76 1.93 0.97
CA LEU A 30 -2.98 1.45 -0.18
C LEU A 30 -1.50 1.82 -0.06
N VAL A 31 -1.19 3.07 0.33
CA VAL A 31 0.20 3.53 0.51
C VAL A 31 0.90 2.76 1.64
N ALA A 32 0.21 2.54 2.76
CA ALA A 32 0.74 1.77 3.89
C ALA A 32 1.06 0.31 3.51
N ASP A 33 0.14 -0.37 2.83
CA ASP A 33 0.33 -1.75 2.42
C ASP A 33 1.42 -1.85 1.33
N ALA A 34 1.51 -0.89 0.40
CA ALA A 34 2.61 -0.84 -0.58
C ALA A 34 3.99 -0.59 0.09
N ALA A 35 4.03 0.17 1.18
CA ALA A 35 5.24 0.31 2.00
C ALA A 35 5.66 -1.01 2.67
N ASP A 36 4.71 -1.86 3.08
CA ASP A 36 5.02 -3.20 3.60
C ASP A 36 5.63 -4.12 2.53
N TYR A 37 5.15 -4.02 1.28
CA TYR A 37 5.78 -4.72 0.16
C TYR A 37 7.21 -4.25 -0.08
N GLU A 38 7.46 -2.94 -0.04
CA GLU A 38 8.79 -2.39 -0.23
C GLU A 38 9.75 -2.68 0.93
N SER A 39 9.26 -2.77 2.15
CA SER A 39 10.06 -3.17 3.32
C SER A 39 10.39 -4.66 3.33
N GLY A 40 9.76 -5.45 2.45
CA GLY A 40 9.92 -6.90 2.38
C GLY A 40 9.10 -7.67 3.42
N GLU A 41 8.10 -7.04 4.03
CA GLU A 41 7.20 -7.69 5.00
C GLU A 41 6.23 -8.67 4.33
N PHE A 42 5.88 -8.45 3.06
CA PHE A 42 5.12 -9.39 2.25
C PHE A 42 5.99 -10.11 1.21
N PRO A 43 5.73 -11.40 0.94
CA PRO A 43 6.40 -12.12 -0.13
C PRO A 43 5.93 -11.57 -1.48
N GLY A 44 6.80 -10.89 -2.22
CA GLY A 44 6.50 -10.38 -3.55
C GLY A 44 7.20 -9.07 -3.86
N ARG A 45 6.94 -8.53 -5.06
CA ARG A 45 7.35 -7.18 -5.44
C ARG A 45 6.15 -6.47 -6.04
N TRP A 46 5.72 -5.37 -5.41
CA TRP A 46 4.71 -4.51 -6.02
C TRP A 46 5.34 -3.68 -7.16
N VAL A 47 4.54 -3.36 -8.18
CA VAL A 47 4.98 -2.62 -9.39
C VAL A 47 4.11 -1.41 -9.72
N GLY A 48 2.99 -1.23 -9.02
CA GLY A 48 2.12 -0.07 -9.20
C GLY A 48 0.83 -0.17 -8.41
N ALA A 49 -0.05 0.80 -8.63
CA ALA A 49 -1.40 0.80 -8.08
C ALA A 49 -2.44 1.31 -9.09
N LEU A 50 -3.70 0.88 -8.93
CA LEU A 50 -4.83 1.26 -9.76
C LEU A 50 -5.96 1.88 -8.93
N LYS A 51 -6.64 2.87 -9.51
CA LYS A 51 -7.93 3.39 -9.07
C LYS A 51 -9.02 2.66 -9.86
N LEU A 52 -9.91 1.98 -9.16
CA LEU A 52 -11.02 1.24 -9.72
C LEU A 52 -12.31 2.03 -9.49
N SER A 53 -13.12 2.18 -10.53
CA SER A 53 -14.42 2.88 -10.46
C SER A 53 -15.53 1.93 -10.86
N PHE A 54 -16.59 1.88 -10.06
CA PHE A 54 -17.72 0.99 -10.25
C PHE A 54 -19.02 1.77 -10.36
N ASP A 55 -19.91 1.30 -11.25
CA ASP A 55 -21.25 1.85 -11.34
C ASP A 55 -22.14 1.38 -10.17
N THR A 56 -23.38 1.87 -10.12
CA THR A 56 -24.34 1.54 -9.05
C THR A 56 -24.76 0.07 -9.02
N SER A 57 -24.49 -0.70 -10.08
CA SER A 57 -24.76 -2.15 -10.13
C SER A 57 -23.59 -2.98 -9.61
N GLY A 58 -22.47 -2.34 -9.24
CA GLY A 58 -21.23 -3.01 -8.84
C GLY A 58 -20.39 -3.48 -10.02
N ARG A 59 -20.67 -3.00 -11.25
CA ARG A 59 -19.85 -3.33 -12.43
C ARG A 59 -18.66 -2.37 -12.52
N LEU A 60 -17.47 -2.94 -12.74
CA LEU A 60 -16.27 -2.15 -13.03
C LEU A 60 -16.44 -1.37 -14.34
N ILE A 61 -16.27 -0.05 -14.29
CA ILE A 61 -16.39 0.84 -15.44
C ILE A 61 -15.07 1.51 -15.83
N ALA A 62 -14.11 1.63 -14.89
CA ALA A 62 -12.78 2.16 -15.17
C ALA A 62 -11.72 1.59 -14.22
N ALA A 63 -10.51 1.37 -14.76
CA ALA A 63 -9.31 1.08 -14.00
C ALA A 63 -8.18 1.98 -14.51
N LEU A 64 -7.69 2.88 -13.65
CA LEU A 64 -6.71 3.90 -14.02
C LEU A 64 -5.46 3.78 -13.16
N PRO A 65 -4.24 3.86 -13.71
CA PRO A 65 -3.03 3.93 -12.91
C PRO A 65 -3.06 5.11 -11.93
N LEU A 66 -2.70 4.88 -10.67
CA LEU A 66 -2.30 5.98 -9.79
C LEU A 66 -0.87 6.37 -10.13
N ALA A 67 -0.73 7.51 -10.80
CA ALA A 67 0.56 8.16 -10.95
C ALA A 67 1.12 8.53 -9.56
N ASP A 68 2.43 8.41 -9.40
CA ASP A 68 3.19 8.93 -8.26
C ASP A 68 2.84 8.36 -6.87
N VAL A 69 2.21 7.19 -6.78
CA VAL A 69 1.99 6.50 -5.50
C VAL A 69 3.31 6.17 -4.78
N ALA A 70 4.39 5.95 -5.54
CA ALA A 70 5.73 5.67 -5.02
C ALA A 70 6.27 6.78 -4.10
N ALA A 71 5.95 8.05 -4.36
CA ALA A 71 6.37 9.14 -3.48
C ALA A 71 5.69 9.04 -2.11
N GLY A 72 4.40 8.69 -2.08
CA GLY A 72 3.67 8.42 -0.83
C GLY A 72 4.25 7.23 -0.08
N VAL A 73 4.56 6.15 -0.80
CA VAL A 73 5.17 4.93 -0.23
C VAL A 73 6.52 5.23 0.43
N HIS A 74 7.41 5.94 -0.28
CA HIS A 74 8.71 6.33 0.27
C HIS A 74 8.59 7.25 1.49
N ALA A 75 7.63 8.18 1.49
CA ALA A 75 7.38 9.05 2.64
C ALA A 75 6.92 8.25 3.86
N GLU A 76 6.03 7.27 3.67
CA GLU A 76 5.57 6.37 4.72
C GLU A 76 6.73 5.53 5.29
N LEU A 77 7.58 4.96 4.43
CA LEU A 77 8.78 4.23 4.85
C LEU A 77 9.74 5.09 5.68
N ALA A 78 9.95 6.35 5.27
CA ALA A 78 10.78 7.29 6.01
C ALA A 78 10.20 7.58 7.40
N SER A 79 8.89 7.82 7.48
CA SER A 79 8.16 8.04 8.74
C SER A 79 8.30 6.86 9.70
N ARG A 80 8.07 5.63 9.23
CA ARG A 80 8.22 4.40 10.03
C ARG A 80 9.65 4.20 10.52
N SER A 81 10.63 4.47 9.67
CA SER A 81 12.05 4.34 10.01
C SER A 81 12.49 5.38 11.03
N GLU A 82 11.96 6.60 10.94
CA GLU A 82 12.16 7.62 11.96
C GLU A 82 11.52 7.23 13.30
N TRP A 83 10.27 6.77 13.29
CA TRP A 83 9.59 6.30 14.49
C TRP A 83 10.39 5.17 15.18
N ARG A 84 10.82 4.15 14.42
CA ARG A 84 11.65 3.04 14.95
C ARG A 84 12.96 3.55 15.57
N ARG A 85 13.63 4.52 14.95
CA ARG A 85 14.85 5.13 15.51
C ARG A 85 14.58 5.86 16.82
N ARG A 86 13.48 6.62 16.90
CA ARG A 86 13.08 7.32 18.13
C ARG A 86 12.74 6.33 19.24
N GLN A 87 12.00 5.27 18.95
CA GLN A 87 11.68 4.21 19.93
C GLN A 87 12.94 3.54 20.46
N ALA A 88 13.85 3.09 19.58
CA ALA A 88 15.10 2.47 20.00
C ALA A 88 15.99 3.42 20.85
N ALA A 89 15.93 4.73 20.60
CA ALA A 89 16.63 5.72 21.42
C ALA A 89 16.01 5.87 22.82
N LEU A 90 14.69 5.79 22.93
CA LEU A 90 13.96 5.82 24.20
C LEU A 90 14.21 4.53 24.99
N GLU A 91 14.17 3.36 24.35
CA GLU A 91 14.43 2.06 24.99
C GLU A 91 15.88 1.92 25.49
N ARG A 92 16.84 2.53 24.80
CA ARG A 92 18.25 2.55 25.24
C ARG A 92 18.49 3.41 26.47
N TRP A 93 17.57 4.32 26.82
CA TRP A 93 17.69 5.10 28.03
C TRP A 93 17.18 4.25 29.20
N PRO A 94 18.00 3.86 30.18
CA PRO A 94 17.49 3.15 31.33
C PRO A 94 16.52 4.08 32.05
N ALA A 95 15.29 3.58 32.27
CA ALA A 95 14.33 4.21 33.17
C ALA A 95 15.05 4.46 34.50
N ARG A 96 15.20 5.73 34.84
CA ARG A 96 15.96 6.19 35.99
C ARG A 96 15.12 6.14 37.26
#